data_AF-A0A371DPM5-F1
#
_entry.id   AF-A0A371DPM5-F1
#
_cell.length_a   1.000
_cell.length_b   1.000
_cell.length_c   1.000
_cell.angle_alpha   90.00
_cell.angle_beta   90.00
_cell.angle_gamma   90.00
#
_symmetry.space_group_name_H-M   'P 1'
#
loop_
_entity.id
_entity.type
_entity.pdbx_description
1 polymer ?
#
loop_
_entity_poly.entity_id
_entity_poly.type
_entity_poly.pdbx_seq_one_letter_code
_entity_poly.pdbx_strand_id
1 'polypeptide(L)' 'MLVVHPSSQCDVCLDPYTWTLPAKTPHAIQCGHIFCYDCLRSTHPSNCPMCRKAFNPERIKKLHVDRA' A
#
# COMPACT_ATOMS: atom_id res chain seq x y z
N MET A 1 -0.75 -11.94 -5.36
CA MET A 1 -1.69 -11.61 -6.44
C MET A 1 -2.47 -10.38 -5.98
N LEU A 2 -2.28 -9.22 -6.62
CA LEU A 2 -3.11 -8.05 -6.35
C LEU A 2 -4.45 -8.28 -7.06
N VAL A 3 -5.51 -8.54 -6.32
CA VAL A 3 -6.87 -8.45 -6.86
C VAL A 3 -7.29 -7.00 -6.66
N VAL A 4 -7.45 -6.26 -7.76
CA VAL A 4 -8.05 -4.93 -7.74
C VAL A 4 -9.56 -5.15 -7.78
N HIS A 5 -10.15 -5.33 -6.60
CA HIS A 5 -11.60 -5.42 -6.42
C HIS A 5 -12.08 -4.13 -5.74
N PRO A 6 -13.33 -3.68 -5.95
CA PRO A 6 -13.89 -2.55 -5.22
C PRO A 6 -13.84 -2.70 -3.69
N SER A 7 -13.75 -3.94 -3.19
CA SER A 7 -13.61 -4.25 -1.76
C SER A 7 -12.16 -4.41 -1.29
N SER A 8 -11.16 -4.09 -2.13
CA SER A 8 -9.76 -4.18 -1.70
C SER A 8 -9.47 -3.16 -0.61
N GLN A 9 -8.80 -3.60 0.45
CA GLN A 9 -8.50 -2.82 1.65
C GLN A 9 -7.04 -3.01 2.07
N CYS A 10 -6.55 -2.14 2.94
CA CYS A 10 -5.20 -2.24 3.49
C CYS A 10 -5.12 -3.35 4.53
N ASP A 11 -4.17 -4.29 4.39
CA ASP A 11 -3.98 -5.40 5.34
C ASP A 11 -3.43 -4.97 6.72
N VAL A 12 -3.10 -3.69 6.91
CA VAL A 12 -2.60 -3.14 8.18
C VAL A 12 -3.70 -2.43 8.98
N CYS A 13 -4.34 -1.42 8.39
CA CYS A 13 -5.39 -0.65 9.07
C CYS A 13 -6.80 -1.17 8.79
N LEU A 14 -6.97 -2.11 7.86
CA LEU A 14 -8.25 -2.67 7.41
C LEU A 14 -9.20 -1.66 6.76
N ASP A 15 -8.74 -0.42 6.50
CA ASP A 15 -9.54 0.57 5.78
C ASP A 15 -9.60 0.24 4.28
N PRO A 16 -10.76 0.46 3.63
CA PRO A 16 -10.90 0.37 2.18
C PRO A 16 -9.92 1.30 1.46
N TYR A 17 -9.40 0.86 0.31
CA TYR A 17 -8.66 1.76 -0.55
C TYR A 17 -9.60 2.80 -1.17
N THR A 18 -9.14 4.05 -1.19
CA THR A 18 -9.87 5.15 -1.85
C THR A 18 -8.95 5.87 -2.82
N TRP A 19 -9.52 6.41 -3.90
CA TRP A 19 -8.78 7.23 -4.88
C TRP A 19 -8.95 8.73 -4.65
N THR A 20 -9.81 9.11 -3.70
CA THR A 20 -10.07 10.49 -3.30
C THR A 20 -9.05 11.00 -2.28
N LEU A 21 -8.54 10.12 -1.40
CA LEU A 21 -7.57 10.47 -0.36
C LEU A 21 -6.20 9.85 -0.69
N PRO A 22 -5.17 10.64 -1.05
CA PRO A 22 -3.84 10.12 -1.40
C PRO A 22 -3.26 9.19 -0.33
N ALA A 23 -3.43 9.55 0.94
CA ALA A 23 -3.08 8.77 2.12
C ALA A 23 -3.62 7.33 2.14
N LYS A 24 -4.85 7.15 1.64
CA LYS A 24 -5.57 5.87 1.60
C LYS A 24 -5.52 5.19 0.23
N THR A 25 -4.74 5.72 -0.72
CA THR A 25 -4.52 5.04 -2.01
C THR A 25 -3.56 3.86 -1.85
N PRO A 26 -3.71 2.80 -2.66
CA PRO A 26 -2.83 1.65 -2.62
C PRO A 26 -1.43 2.00 -3.16
N HIS A 27 -0.40 1.58 -2.44
CA HIS A 27 1.00 1.78 -2.80
C HIS A 27 1.80 0.49 -2.71
N ALA A 28 2.63 0.22 -3.72
CA ALA A 28 3.57 -0.88 -3.72
C ALA A 28 4.93 -0.45 -3.15
N ILE A 29 5.56 -1.38 -2.42
CA ILE A 29 6.96 -1.30 -1.99
C ILE A 29 7.84 -2.30 -2.76
N GLN A 30 9.15 -2.22 -2.58
CA GLN A 30 10.15 -3.00 -3.35
C GLN A 30 9.96 -4.51 -3.30
N CYS A 31 9.33 -5.05 -2.24
CA CYS A 31 9.04 -6.48 -2.14
C CYS A 31 7.76 -6.92 -2.86
N GLY A 32 7.00 -5.99 -3.44
CA GLY A 32 5.78 -6.25 -4.19
C GLY A 32 4.48 -6.26 -3.36
N HIS A 33 4.56 -6.17 -2.02
CA HIS A 33 3.37 -6.02 -1.18
C HIS A 33 2.80 -4.60 -1.24
N ILE A 34 1.50 -4.50 -0.98
CA ILE A 34 0.71 -3.29 -1.20
C ILE A 34 -0.01 -2.91 0.08
N PHE A 35 0.06 -1.64 0.45
CA PHE A 35 -0.58 -1.08 1.64
C PHE A 35 -1.02 0.36 1.34
N CYS A 36 -1.79 0.99 2.24
CA CYS A 36 -2.03 2.42 2.12
C CYS A 36 -0.77 3.21 2.46
N TYR A 37 -0.68 4.45 1.97
CA TYR A 37 0.49 5.29 2.16
C TYR A 37 0.75 5.60 3.64
N ASP A 38 -0.32 5.87 4.40
CA ASP A 38 -0.22 6.17 5.84
C ASP A 38 0.44 5.01 6.59
N CYS A 39 -0.02 3.78 6.38
CA CYS A 39 0.55 2.61 7.04
C CYS A 39 2.03 2.43 6.69
N LEU A 40 2.42 2.65 5.43
CA LEU A 40 3.83 2.58 5.04
C LEU A 40 4.70 3.66 5.70
N ARG A 41 4.16 4.88 5.87
CA ARG A 41 4.86 5.99 6.53
C ARG A 41 4.94 5.84 8.05
N SER A 42 3.96 5.19 8.67
CA SER A 42 3.94 4.91 10.11
C SER A 42 4.77 3.69 10.52
N THR A 43 5.16 2.84 9.56
CA THR A 43 5.90 1.59 9.85
C THR A 43 7.37 1.88 10.20
N HIS A 44 7.75 1.56 11.44
CA HIS A 44 9.11 1.71 11.97
C HIS A 44 9.58 0.41 12.66
N PRO A 45 10.75 -0.15 12.27
CA PRO A 45 11.58 0.23 11.12
C PRO A 45 10.82 0.05 9.80
N SER A 46 11.33 0.62 8.70
CA SER A 46 10.73 0.54 7.36
C SER A 46 10.84 -0.87 6.75
N ASN A 47 10.16 -1.83 7.38
CA ASN A 47 10.10 -3.24 7.01
C ASN A 47 8.67 -3.59 6.59
N CYS A 48 8.53 -4.40 5.56
CA CYS A 48 7.23 -4.84 5.07
C CYS A 48 6.44 -5.56 6.18
N PRO A 49 5.19 -5.16 6.48
CA PRO A 49 4.35 -5.83 7.48
C PRO A 49 4.10 -7.32 7.20
N MET A 50 4.17 -7.74 5.93
CA MET A 50 3.87 -9.12 5.52
C MET A 50 5.12 -10.02 5.48
N CYS A 51 6.20 -9.57 4.85
CA CYS A 51 7.40 -10.41 4.63
C CYS A 51 8.66 -9.90 5.32
N ARG A 52 8.56 -8.81 6.09
CA ARG A 52 9.65 -8.19 6.89
C ARG A 52 10.88 -7.71 6.12
N LYS A 53 10.90 -7.83 4.79
CA LYS A 53 11.94 -7.23 3.93
C LYS A 53 11.95 -5.72 4.12
N ALA A 54 13.14 -5.15 4.32
CA ALA A 54 13.32 -3.71 4.38
C ALA A 54 12.89 -3.06 3.06
N PHE A 55 12.31 -1.87 3.14
CA PHE A 55 11.97 -1.03 2.01
C PHE A 55 12.44 0.40 2.26
N ASN A 56 12.72 1.12 1.17
CA ASN A 56 13.05 2.54 1.18
C ASN A 56 11.74 3.35 1.05
N PRO A 57 11.39 4.18 2.06
CA PRO A 57 10.21 5.05 2.02
C PRO A 57 10.16 6.01 0.82
N GLU A 58 11.29 6.40 0.24
CA GLU A 58 11.36 7.27 -0.94
C GLU A 58 11.02 6.54 -2.24
N ARG A 59 11.05 5.20 -2.22
CA ARG A 59 10.74 4.35 -3.38
C ARG A 59 9.33 3.77 -3.36
N ILE A 60 8.48 4.20 -2.43
CA ILE A 60 7.06 3.83 -2.39
C ILE A 60 6.39 4.33 -3.67
N LYS A 61 5.66 3.44 -4.37
CA LYS A 61 5.00 3.78 -5.64
C LYS A 61 3.48 3.67 -5.51
N LYS A 62 2.78 4.76 -5.81
CA LYS A 62 1.31 4.78 -5.91
C LYS A 62 0.88 3.88 -7.05
N LEU A 63 -0.10 3.01 -6.81
CA LEU A 63 -0.70 2.21 -7.87
C LEU A 63 -1.76 3.04 -8.61
N HIS A 64 -1.62 3.08 -9.93
CA HIS A 64 -2.62 3.62 -10.83
C HIS A 64 -3.53 2.48 -11.28
N VAL A 65 -4.84 2.72 -11.29
CA VAL A 65 -5.83 1.77 -11.78
C VAL A 65 -6.60 2.49 -12.88
N ASP A 66 -6.40 2.03 -14.12
CA ASP A 66 -7.19 2.51 -15.25
C ASP A 66 -8.62 2.02 -15.11
N ARG A 67 -9.58 2.95 -15.22
CA ARG A 67 -10.99 2.59 -15.37
C ARG A 67 -11.23 2.25 -16.83
N ALA A 68 -11.71 1.03 -17.07
CA ALA A 68 -12.28 0.62 -18.35
C ALA A 68 -13.63 1.31 -18.59
#